data_AF-A0A971HZ42-F1
#
_entry.id   AF-A0A971HZ42-F1
#
_cell.length_a   1.000
_cell.length_b   1.000
_cell.length_c   1.000
_cell.angle_alpha   90.00
_cell.angle_beta   90.00
_cell.angle_gamma   90.00
#
_symmetry.space_group_name_H-M   'P 1'
#
loop_
_entity.id
_entity.type
_entity.pdbx_description
1 polymer ?
#
loop_
_entity_poly.entity_id
_entity_poly.type
_entity_poly.pdbx_seq_one_letter_code
_entity_poly.pdbx_strand_id
1 'polypeptide(L)'
;MNRIFRLVWNEEHQECVPAPETARRRNKRSSKKAGKVIQAAASVLLGLFLTQPVWAQTPIGPNTLPTGGEVIHGQASISQNANQMHINQGSDKVILHWQGFDIGRDAHVDFAQPSSSSVALIRVVAGEASQIHGQLTANAQVWLINPRGVVFGQGSKVDVGGLVTSTLDTTNEDFLAGKMNFSRG
;
A
#
# COMPACT_ATOMS: atom_id res chain seq x y z
N MET A 1 -46.08 -6.16 54.41
CA MET A 1 -46.38 -4.95 53.60
C MET A 1 -46.14 -5.28 52.14
N ASN A 2 -47.20 -5.51 51.37
CA ASN A 2 -47.10 -5.84 49.94
C ASN A 2 -46.79 -4.59 49.13
N ARG A 3 -45.66 -4.57 48.42
CA ARG A 3 -45.30 -3.52 47.45
C ARG A 3 -45.57 -4.05 46.05
N ILE A 4 -46.82 -3.95 45.61
CA ILE A 4 -47.20 -4.28 44.23
C ILE A 4 -47.26 -2.95 43.48
N PHE A 5 -46.26 -2.71 42.63
CA PHE A 5 -46.18 -1.56 41.75
C PHE A 5 -45.66 -2.02 40.40
N ARG A 6 -46.03 -1.30 39.34
CA ARG A 6 -45.58 -1.59 37.99
C ARG A 6 -44.68 -0.45 37.52
N LEU A 7 -43.54 -0.79 36.93
CA LEU A 7 -42.67 0.21 36.31
C LEU A 7 -43.25 0.60 34.96
N VAL A 8 -43.45 1.91 34.77
CA VAL A 8 -43.90 2.51 33.52
C VAL A 8 -42.80 3.43 33.03
N TRP A 9 -42.38 3.24 31.77
CA TRP A 9 -41.38 4.08 31.13
C TRP A 9 -41.96 5.48 30.86
N ASN A 10 -41.33 6.52 31.39
CA ASN A 10 -41.69 7.90 31.12
C ASN A 10 -40.74 8.51 30.09
N GLU A 11 -41.24 8.79 28.88
CA GLU A 11 -40.43 9.29 27.76
C GLU A 11 -39.93 10.73 27.99
N GLU A 12 -40.59 11.52 28.83
CA GLU A 12 -40.19 12.92 29.11
C GLU A 12 -38.94 12.99 30.00
N HIS A 13 -38.80 12.03 30.92
CA HIS A 13 -37.67 11.96 31.86
C HIS A 13 -36.67 10.85 31.54
N GLN A 14 -36.91 10.06 30.49
CA GLN A 14 -36.07 8.92 30.07
C GLN A 14 -35.76 7.93 31.20
N GLU A 15 -36.73 7.68 32.09
CA GLU A 15 -36.58 6.75 33.22
C GLU A 15 -37.85 5.92 33.51
N CYS A 16 -37.65 4.80 34.22
CA CYS A 16 -38.74 3.95 34.72
C CYS A 16 -39.28 4.50 36.04
N VAL A 17 -40.53 4.97 36.04
CA VAL A 17 -41.19 5.48 37.24
C VAL A 17 -42.15 4.42 37.80
N PRO A 18 -42.17 4.17 39.12
CA PRO A 18 -43.15 3.28 39.73
C PRO A 18 -44.55 3.89 39.69
N ALA A 19 -45.47 3.23 38.99
CA ALA A 19 -46.88 3.62 38.91
C ALA A 19 -47.76 2.63 39.70
N PRO A 20 -48.81 3.12 40.39
CA PRO A 20 -49.78 2.26 41.05
C PRO A 20 -50.57 1.43 40.01
N GLU A 21 -50.85 0.17 40.33
CA GLU A 21 -51.52 -0.79 39.43
C GLU A 21 -52.91 -0.35 38.94
N THR A 22 -53.55 0.60 39.61
CA THR A 22 -54.85 1.14 39.24
C THR A 22 -54.80 2.16 38.11
N ALA A 23 -53.61 2.49 37.59
CA ALA A 23 -53.46 3.43 36.48
C ALA A 23 -54.05 2.86 35.17
N ARG A 24 -54.98 3.62 34.55
CA ARG A 24 -55.64 3.21 33.31
C ARG A 24 -54.66 3.16 32.13
N ARG A 25 -54.59 2.00 31.49
CA ARG A 25 -53.78 1.74 30.28
C ARG A 25 -54.41 2.44 29.07
N ARG A 26 -53.68 3.34 28.39
CA ARG A 26 -54.11 3.91 27.11
C ARG A 26 -53.59 3.03 25.97
N ASN A 27 -54.50 2.36 25.25
CA ASN A 27 -54.14 1.50 24.12
C ASN A 27 -53.58 2.33 22.95
N LYS A 28 -52.58 1.76 22.28
CA LYS A 28 -51.84 2.35 21.15
C LYS A 28 -52.80 2.57 19.96
N ARG A 29 -52.98 3.83 19.54
CA ARG A 29 -53.71 4.16 18.31
C ARG A 29 -52.89 3.65 17.12
N SER A 30 -53.42 2.66 16.41
CA SER A 30 -52.93 2.21 15.12
C SER A 30 -53.26 3.27 14.06
N SER A 31 -52.26 4.00 13.53
CA SER A 31 -52.44 4.73 12.27
C SER A 31 -51.97 3.84 11.10
N LYS A 32 -52.89 3.62 10.16
CA LYS A 32 -52.63 2.91 8.90
C LYS A 32 -51.86 3.84 7.94
N LYS A 33 -50.99 3.25 7.12
CA LYS A 33 -50.17 3.83 6.05
C LYS A 33 -50.95 4.79 5.13
N ALA A 34 -50.32 5.88 4.68
CA ALA A 34 -50.36 6.38 3.30
C ALA A 34 -49.41 7.58 3.07
N GLY A 35 -48.58 7.49 2.01
CA GLY A 35 -48.31 8.62 1.11
C GLY A 35 -47.30 9.72 1.49
N LYS A 36 -46.06 9.56 0.99
CA LYS A 36 -45.20 10.56 0.31
C LYS A 36 -44.87 11.94 0.95
N VAL A 37 -43.55 12.17 1.07
CA VAL A 37 -42.77 13.31 0.49
C VAL A 37 -42.45 14.53 1.39
N ILE A 38 -41.15 14.58 1.80
CA ILE A 38 -40.19 15.72 1.93
C ILE A 38 -40.09 16.51 3.28
N GLN A 39 -38.84 16.59 3.77
CA GLN A 39 -38.16 17.47 4.78
C GLN A 39 -38.42 17.21 6.27
N ALA A 40 -37.46 17.26 7.20
CA ALA A 40 -36.00 17.36 7.18
C ALA A 40 -35.51 16.97 8.60
N ALA A 41 -34.26 16.48 8.68
CA ALA A 41 -33.35 16.49 9.83
C ALA A 41 -33.83 15.91 11.20
N ALA A 42 -33.25 14.78 11.61
CA ALA A 42 -32.46 14.64 12.85
C ALA A 42 -32.19 13.16 13.21
N SER A 43 -30.91 12.84 13.45
CA SER A 43 -30.42 11.84 14.42
C SER A 43 -30.54 10.34 14.11
N VAL A 44 -29.59 9.81 13.33
CA VAL A 44 -29.04 8.45 13.56
C VAL A 44 -27.52 8.55 13.54
N LEU A 45 -26.92 8.69 14.71
CA LEU A 45 -25.48 8.52 14.96
C LEU A 45 -25.28 7.16 15.62
N LEU A 46 -24.90 6.13 14.85
CA LEU A 46 -23.95 5.09 15.27
C LEU A 46 -23.70 4.10 14.13
N GLY A 47 -22.48 4.08 13.60
CA GLY A 47 -22.01 2.97 12.76
C GLY A 47 -21.71 3.28 11.29
N LEU A 48 -21.22 4.46 10.94
CA LEU A 48 -20.34 4.57 9.76
C LEU A 48 -18.91 4.52 10.28
N PHE A 49 -18.32 3.32 10.30
CA PHE A 49 -16.87 3.19 10.25
C PHE A 49 -16.41 4.09 9.10
N LEU A 50 -15.58 5.09 9.43
CA LEU A 50 -14.80 5.79 8.43
C LEU A 50 -14.00 4.71 7.70
N THR A 51 -14.47 4.29 6.53
CA THR A 51 -13.65 3.58 5.56
C THR A 51 -12.61 4.60 5.15
N GLN A 52 -11.56 4.72 5.96
CA GLN A 52 -10.37 5.43 5.56
C GLN A 52 -9.97 4.78 4.23
N PRO A 53 -9.70 5.55 3.17
CA PRO A 53 -9.05 4.98 2.02
C PRO A 53 -7.74 4.41 2.57
N VAL A 54 -7.68 3.09 2.70
CA VAL A 54 -6.41 2.40 2.60
C VAL A 54 -5.87 2.93 1.28
N TRP A 55 -4.68 3.51 1.32
CA TRP A 55 -3.93 3.87 0.12
C TRP A 55 -3.65 2.56 -0.62
N ALA A 56 -4.67 2.07 -1.32
CA ALA A 56 -4.63 0.85 -2.09
C ALA A 56 -3.78 1.20 -3.28
N GLN A 57 -2.51 0.78 -3.23
CA GLN A 57 -1.63 0.81 -4.38
C GLN A 57 -2.37 0.12 -5.53
N THR A 58 -2.36 0.76 -6.69
CA THR A 58 -2.95 0.18 -7.90
C THR A 58 -2.30 -1.19 -8.12
N PRO A 59 -3.09 -2.28 -8.14
CA PRO A 59 -2.54 -3.60 -8.36
C PRO A 59 -1.86 -3.63 -9.73
N ILE A 60 -0.57 -3.99 -9.76
CA ILE A 60 0.15 -4.17 -11.02
C ILE A 60 -0.25 -5.49 -11.69
N GLY A 61 -0.11 -5.55 -13.00
CA GLY A 61 -0.37 -6.76 -13.77
C GLY A 61 0.62 -7.89 -13.42
N PRO A 62 0.23 -9.16 -13.60
CA PRO A 62 1.10 -10.30 -13.27
C PRO A 62 2.43 -10.31 -14.02
N ASN A 63 2.43 -9.83 -15.27
CA ASN A 63 3.60 -9.80 -16.15
C ASN A 63 4.27 -8.41 -16.21
N THR A 64 3.93 -7.50 -15.29
CA THR A 64 4.49 -6.15 -15.28
C THR A 64 6.00 -6.21 -15.07
N LEU A 65 6.73 -5.46 -15.89
CA LEU A 65 8.17 -5.28 -15.79
C LEU A 65 8.49 -3.79 -15.56
N PRO A 66 9.71 -3.47 -15.08
CA PRO A 66 10.18 -2.10 -14.96
C PRO A 66 10.11 -1.33 -16.28
N THR A 67 9.89 -0.02 -16.22
CA THR A 67 9.68 0.84 -17.40
C THR A 67 10.58 2.07 -17.40
N GLY A 68 10.96 2.51 -18.61
CA GLY A 68 11.76 3.71 -18.82
C GLY A 68 13.18 3.62 -18.24
N GLY A 69 13.81 2.45 -18.36
CA GLY A 69 15.19 2.23 -17.93
C GLY A 69 16.20 2.98 -18.78
N GLU A 70 17.07 3.76 -18.13
CA GLU A 70 18.13 4.54 -18.76
C GLU A 70 19.46 4.36 -18.01
N VAL A 71 20.55 4.13 -18.74
CA VAL A 71 21.89 4.02 -18.16
C VAL A 71 22.48 5.42 -18.02
N ILE A 72 22.70 5.84 -16.77
CA ILE A 72 23.25 7.17 -16.45
C ILE A 72 24.78 7.11 -16.27
N HIS A 73 25.29 5.98 -15.76
CA HIS A 73 26.72 5.76 -15.57
C HIS A 73 27.07 4.29 -15.74
N GLY A 74 28.25 4.02 -16.27
CA GLY A 74 28.76 2.67 -16.50
C GLY A 74 28.29 2.11 -17.83
N GLN A 75 28.37 0.79 -17.98
CA GLN A 75 27.91 0.08 -19.16
C GLN A 75 26.87 -0.94 -18.74
N ALA A 76 25.69 -0.89 -19.36
CA ALA A 76 24.69 -1.93 -19.27
C ALA A 76 23.82 -1.95 -20.53
N SER A 77 23.27 -3.11 -20.85
CA SER A 77 22.22 -3.27 -21.85
C SER A 77 20.98 -3.88 -21.21
N ILE A 78 19.81 -3.35 -21.54
CA ILE A 78 18.53 -3.83 -21.05
C ILE A 78 17.83 -4.53 -22.22
N SER A 79 17.44 -5.78 -22.02
CA SER A 79 16.63 -6.54 -22.97
C SER A 79 15.41 -7.14 -22.27
N GLN A 80 14.36 -7.37 -23.05
CA GLN A 80 13.11 -7.94 -22.56
C GLN A 80 12.67 -9.07 -23.48
N ASN A 81 12.23 -10.17 -22.88
CA ASN A 81 11.56 -11.26 -23.56
C ASN A 81 10.30 -11.63 -22.76
N ALA A 82 9.13 -11.31 -23.33
CA ALA A 82 7.84 -11.49 -22.66
C ALA A 82 7.80 -10.84 -21.26
N ASN A 83 7.68 -11.65 -20.22
CA ASN A 83 7.64 -11.29 -18.80
C ASN A 83 9.01 -11.35 -18.10
N GLN A 84 10.09 -11.54 -18.86
CA GLN A 84 11.45 -11.54 -18.35
C GLN A 84 12.21 -10.32 -18.86
N MET A 85 12.89 -9.62 -17.95
CA MET A 85 13.82 -8.55 -18.26
C MET A 85 15.22 -9.00 -17.87
N HIS A 86 16.16 -8.89 -18.81
CA HIS A 86 17.55 -9.21 -18.59
C HIS A 86 18.39 -7.94 -18.70
N ILE A 87 19.19 -7.69 -17.67
CA ILE A 87 20.06 -6.52 -17.57
C ILE A 87 21.49 -7.04 -17.51
N ASN A 88 22.19 -6.92 -18.63
CA ASN A 88 23.60 -7.28 -18.72
C ASN A 88 24.44 -6.04 -18.40
N GLN A 89 25.05 -6.03 -17.23
CA GLN A 89 25.95 -5.00 -16.75
C GLN A 89 27.39 -5.33 -17.17
N GLY A 90 28.03 -4.39 -17.87
CA GLY A 90 29.41 -4.52 -18.36
C GLY A 90 30.48 -3.87 -17.46
N SER A 91 30.10 -2.92 -16.60
CA SER A 91 31.02 -2.25 -15.65
C SER A 91 30.85 -2.74 -14.23
N ASP A 92 31.84 -2.58 -13.36
CA ASP A 92 31.73 -2.96 -11.94
C ASP A 92 30.67 -2.17 -11.17
N LYS A 93 30.44 -0.92 -11.57
CA LYS A 93 29.37 -0.07 -11.04
C LYS A 93 28.52 0.46 -12.18
N VAL A 94 27.21 0.35 -12.06
CA VAL A 94 26.26 0.96 -12.99
C VAL A 94 25.22 1.77 -12.22
N ILE A 95 24.80 2.89 -12.80
CA ILE A 95 23.65 3.66 -12.30
C ILE A 95 22.58 3.64 -13.39
N LEU A 96 21.40 3.14 -13.03
CA LEU A 96 20.24 3.00 -13.88
C LEU A 96 19.11 3.83 -13.30
N HIS A 97 18.58 4.76 -14.10
CA HIS A 97 17.34 5.47 -13.77
C HIS A 97 16.15 4.73 -14.37
N TRP A 98 15.05 4.69 -13.61
CA TRP A 98 13.80 4.06 -14.02
C TRP A 98 12.62 5.01 -13.77
N GLN A 99 11.68 5.06 -14.71
CA GLN A 99 10.42 5.77 -14.53
C GLN A 99 9.48 5.01 -13.58
N GLY A 100 9.55 3.69 -13.57
CA GLY A 100 8.90 2.83 -12.59
C GLY A 100 9.63 1.50 -12.50
N PHE A 101 9.75 0.97 -11.29
CA PHE A 101 10.43 -0.31 -11.05
C PHE A 101 9.50 -1.25 -10.30
N ASP A 102 8.67 -1.94 -11.08
CA ASP A 102 7.68 -2.90 -10.62
C ASP A 102 7.97 -4.26 -11.24
N ILE A 103 7.77 -5.33 -10.47
CA ILE A 103 7.94 -6.71 -10.93
C ILE A 103 6.67 -7.47 -10.57
N GLY A 104 5.83 -7.75 -11.57
CA GLY A 104 4.61 -8.54 -11.40
C GLY A 104 4.91 -9.96 -10.93
N ARG A 105 3.93 -10.63 -10.31
CA ARG A 105 4.11 -11.97 -9.69
C ARG A 105 4.64 -13.05 -10.63
N ASP A 106 4.32 -12.94 -11.92
CA ASP A 106 4.72 -13.88 -12.96
C ASP A 106 5.92 -13.34 -13.75
N ALA A 107 6.46 -12.18 -13.38
CA ALA A 107 7.59 -11.52 -14.03
C ALA A 107 8.92 -11.78 -13.31
N HIS A 108 10.01 -11.62 -14.04
CA HIS A 108 11.36 -11.85 -13.56
C HIS A 108 12.32 -10.80 -14.12
N VAL A 109 13.06 -10.13 -13.25
CA VAL A 109 14.18 -9.26 -13.61
C VAL A 109 15.48 -9.93 -13.19
N ASP A 110 16.40 -10.10 -14.14
CA ASP A 110 17.69 -10.75 -13.94
C ASP A 110 18.84 -9.80 -14.28
N PHE A 111 19.76 -9.61 -13.32
CA PHE A 111 20.97 -8.82 -13.48
C PHE A 111 22.18 -9.73 -13.63
N ALA A 112 22.77 -9.76 -14.83
CA ALA A 112 24.07 -10.37 -15.07
C ALA A 112 25.16 -9.30 -14.91
N GLN A 113 25.98 -9.44 -13.87
CA GLN A 113 27.02 -8.48 -13.48
C GLN A 113 28.41 -9.10 -13.65
N PRO A 114 29.47 -8.30 -13.88
CA PRO A 114 30.81 -8.82 -14.23
C PRO A 114 31.44 -9.71 -13.16
N SER A 115 31.21 -9.40 -11.88
CA SER A 115 31.75 -10.14 -10.75
C SER A 115 30.82 -10.06 -9.54
N SER A 116 31.01 -10.93 -8.54
CA SER A 116 30.25 -10.89 -7.29
C SER A 116 30.48 -9.63 -6.44
N SER A 117 31.54 -8.86 -6.74
CA SER A 117 31.81 -7.56 -6.12
C SER A 117 31.15 -6.38 -6.85
N SER A 118 30.58 -6.60 -8.03
CA SER A 118 29.93 -5.54 -8.81
C SER A 118 28.63 -5.07 -8.15
N VAL A 119 28.23 -3.83 -8.41
CA VAL A 119 27.06 -3.19 -7.82
C VAL A 119 26.22 -2.48 -8.88
N ALA A 120 24.91 -2.70 -8.86
CA ALA A 120 23.95 -1.97 -9.67
C ALA A 120 23.12 -1.02 -8.80
N LEU A 121 23.13 0.28 -9.11
CA LEU A 121 22.19 1.23 -8.52
C LEU A 121 20.98 1.40 -9.43
N ILE A 122 19.81 1.07 -8.91
CA ILE A 122 18.49 1.26 -9.50
C ILE A 122 17.86 2.45 -8.78
N ARG A 123 17.78 3.59 -9.46
CA ARG A 123 17.12 4.78 -8.92
C ARG A 123 15.80 5.02 -9.64
N VAL A 124 14.70 4.98 -8.91
CA VAL A 124 13.37 5.29 -9.43
C VAL A 124 13.14 6.80 -9.35
N VAL A 125 13.05 7.45 -10.52
CA VAL A 125 12.95 8.92 -10.63
C VAL A 125 11.51 9.42 -10.77
N ALA A 126 10.57 8.54 -11.14
CA ALA A 126 9.16 8.86 -11.31
C ALA A 126 8.27 7.70 -10.83
N GLY A 127 6.98 7.72 -11.20
CA GLY A 127 6.07 6.62 -10.89
C GLY A 127 5.61 6.59 -9.44
N GLU A 128 5.25 5.42 -8.94
CA GLU A 128 4.75 5.18 -7.58
C GLU A 128 5.77 4.40 -6.75
N ALA A 129 5.38 3.91 -5.57
CA ALA A 129 6.16 2.96 -4.80
C ALA A 129 6.45 1.69 -5.64
N SER A 130 7.66 1.16 -5.56
CA SER A 130 8.06 -0.06 -6.26
C SER A 130 7.34 -1.26 -5.69
N GLN A 131 6.60 -1.99 -6.52
CA GLN A 131 5.91 -3.21 -6.15
C GLN A 131 6.64 -4.43 -6.72
N ILE A 132 7.30 -5.19 -5.85
CA ILE A 132 8.06 -6.40 -6.20
C ILE A 132 7.26 -7.62 -5.77
N HIS A 133 6.43 -8.15 -6.67
CA HIS A 133 5.64 -9.37 -6.46
C HIS A 133 6.28 -10.61 -7.09
N GLY A 134 7.15 -10.43 -8.10
CA GLY A 134 7.82 -11.52 -8.82
C GLY A 134 9.25 -11.79 -8.36
N GLN A 135 10.12 -12.05 -9.33
CA GLN A 135 11.49 -12.49 -9.10
C GLN A 135 12.50 -11.40 -9.46
N LEU A 136 13.46 -11.15 -8.56
CA LEU A 136 14.64 -10.33 -8.81
C LEU A 136 15.88 -11.17 -8.53
N THR A 137 16.69 -11.42 -9.56
CA THR A 137 17.94 -12.19 -9.44
C THR A 137 19.14 -11.36 -9.84
N ALA A 138 20.27 -11.58 -9.18
CA ALA A 138 21.55 -10.99 -9.53
C ALA A 138 22.71 -11.82 -9.01
N ASN A 139 23.80 -11.92 -9.75
CA ASN A 139 25.01 -12.60 -9.25
C ASN A 139 25.87 -11.71 -8.33
N ALA A 140 25.52 -10.44 -8.12
CA ALA A 140 26.22 -9.50 -7.24
C ALA A 140 25.25 -8.56 -6.52
N GLN A 141 25.68 -7.34 -6.20
CA GLN A 141 24.90 -6.43 -5.37
C GLN A 141 23.93 -5.56 -6.19
N VAL A 142 22.76 -5.32 -5.62
CA VAL A 142 21.71 -4.45 -6.18
C VAL A 142 21.25 -3.46 -5.12
N TRP A 143 21.24 -2.18 -5.46
CA TRP A 143 20.73 -1.10 -4.63
C TRP A 143 19.48 -0.55 -5.31
N LEU A 144 18.33 -0.62 -4.65
CA LEU A 144 17.06 -0.09 -5.13
C LEU A 144 16.64 1.11 -4.29
N ILE A 145 16.65 2.28 -4.92
CA ILE A 145 16.23 3.54 -4.31
C ILE A 145 14.93 4.00 -4.94
N ASN A 146 13.90 4.15 -4.11
CA ASN A 146 12.64 4.76 -4.51
C ASN A 146 12.07 5.60 -3.36
N PRO A 147 12.07 6.94 -3.48
CA PRO A 147 11.54 7.85 -2.45
C PRO A 147 10.08 7.60 -2.07
N ARG A 148 9.29 7.00 -2.98
CA ARG A 148 7.87 6.68 -2.74
C ARG A 148 7.65 5.37 -1.97
N GLY A 149 8.70 4.56 -1.81
CA GLY A 149 8.64 3.29 -1.10
C GLY A 149 8.99 2.08 -1.98
N VAL A 150 9.30 0.97 -1.31
CA VAL A 150 9.55 -0.33 -1.92
C VAL A 150 8.76 -1.37 -1.13
N VAL A 151 7.95 -2.17 -1.81
CA VAL A 151 7.10 -3.21 -1.24
C VAL A 151 7.44 -4.55 -1.88
N PHE A 152 7.81 -5.52 -1.05
CA PHE A 152 7.96 -6.92 -1.47
C PHE A 152 6.68 -7.66 -1.13
N GLY A 153 5.98 -8.12 -2.16
CA GLY A 153 4.71 -8.82 -2.03
C GLY A 153 4.86 -10.28 -1.61
N GLN A 154 3.72 -10.89 -1.26
CA GLN A 154 3.67 -12.32 -0.96
C GLN A 154 4.11 -13.14 -2.16
N GLY A 155 5.04 -14.07 -1.94
CA GLY A 155 5.56 -14.95 -2.99
C GLY A 155 6.68 -14.35 -3.82
N SER A 156 7.03 -13.08 -3.60
CA SER A 156 8.22 -12.48 -4.21
C SER A 156 9.49 -13.21 -3.79
N LYS A 157 10.45 -13.28 -4.70
CA LYS A 157 11.76 -13.89 -4.45
C LYS A 157 12.85 -12.93 -4.87
N VAL A 158 13.79 -12.69 -3.97
CA VAL A 158 14.99 -11.90 -4.24
C VAL A 158 16.20 -12.77 -3.95
N ASP A 159 16.97 -13.06 -4.99
CA ASP A 159 18.19 -13.87 -4.91
C ASP A 159 19.35 -13.07 -5.51
N VAL A 160 20.09 -12.38 -4.64
CA VAL A 160 21.15 -11.44 -5.02
C VAL A 160 22.34 -11.58 -4.08
N GLY A 161 23.53 -11.18 -4.53
CA GLY A 161 24.74 -11.15 -3.70
C GLY A 161 24.69 -10.12 -2.55
N GLY A 162 23.85 -9.08 -2.69
CA GLY A 162 23.51 -8.15 -1.62
C GLY A 162 22.41 -7.19 -2.05
N LEU A 163 21.48 -6.90 -1.14
CA LEU A 163 20.36 -5.99 -1.41
C LEU A 163 20.42 -4.79 -0.48
N VAL A 164 20.40 -3.59 -1.06
CA VAL A 164 20.12 -2.35 -0.33
C VAL A 164 18.83 -1.75 -0.87
N THR A 165 17.86 -1.48 -0.01
CA THR A 165 16.63 -0.78 -0.39
C THR A 165 16.45 0.45 0.47
N SER A 166 16.19 1.60 -0.16
CA SER A 166 16.06 2.87 0.57
C SER A 166 15.00 3.77 -0.05
N THR A 167 14.32 4.54 0.82
CA THR A 167 13.49 5.69 0.44
C THR A 167 14.27 7.00 0.50
N LEU A 168 15.44 7.00 1.13
CA LEU A 168 16.42 8.09 1.06
C LEU A 168 17.32 7.88 -0.16
N ASP A 169 17.76 8.96 -0.78
CA ASP A 169 18.65 8.92 -1.94
C ASP A 169 20.11 8.91 -1.52
N THR A 170 20.99 8.48 -2.43
CA THR A 170 22.45 8.61 -2.32
C THR A 170 22.93 9.39 -3.54
N THR A 171 23.97 10.21 -3.41
CA THR A 171 24.51 10.91 -4.58
C THR A 171 25.25 9.93 -5.50
N ASN A 172 25.36 10.27 -6.78
CA ASN A 172 26.13 9.44 -7.71
C ASN A 172 27.59 9.34 -7.27
N GLU A 173 28.15 10.43 -6.77
CA GLU A 173 29.52 10.52 -6.29
C GLU A 173 29.75 9.60 -5.08
N ASP A 174 28.83 9.58 -4.11
CA ASP A 174 28.96 8.73 -2.93
C ASP A 174 28.79 7.25 -3.30
N PHE A 175 27.84 6.90 -4.17
CA PHE A 175 27.72 5.54 -4.71
C PHE A 175 28.99 5.08 -5.43
N LEU A 176 29.52 5.92 -6.32
CA LEU A 176 30.73 5.61 -7.09
C LEU A 176 31.97 5.54 -6.19
N ALA A 177 32.01 6.30 -5.10
CA ALA A 177 33.03 6.19 -4.06
C ALA A 177 32.82 4.98 -3.12
N GLY A 178 31.68 4.26 -3.22
CA GLY A 178 31.37 3.13 -2.36
C GLY A 178 30.96 3.51 -0.94
N LYS A 179 30.49 4.75 -0.74
CA LYS A 179 30.01 5.25 0.55
C LYS A 179 28.54 4.92 0.74
N MET A 180 28.16 4.59 1.96
CA MET A 180 26.79 4.26 2.37
C MET A 180 26.09 5.49 2.98
N ASN A 181 26.09 6.60 2.23
CA ASN A 181 25.47 7.85 2.67
C ASN A 181 24.11 7.99 2.02
N PHE A 182 23.06 8.03 2.84
CA PHE A 182 21.68 8.21 2.39
C PHE A 182 21.07 9.44 3.06
N SER A 183 20.48 10.32 2.26
CA SER A 183 19.87 11.55 2.72
C SER A 183 18.56 11.84 2.00
N ARG A 184 17.75 12.74 2.56
CA ARG A 184 16.65 13.33 1.80
C ARG A 184 17.27 14.22 0.72
N GLY A 185 16.92 13.96 -0.53
CA GLY A 185 17.22 14.87 -1.64
C GLY A 185 16.44 16.16 -1.55
#